data_AF-A0A3A0CBQ1-F1
#
_entry.id   AF-A0A3A0CBQ1-F1
#
_cell.length_a   1.000
_cell.length_b   1.000
_cell.length_c   1.000
_cell.angle_alpha   90.00
_cell.angle_beta   90.00
_cell.angle_gamma   90.00
#
_symmetry.space_group_name_H-M   'P 1'
#
loop_
_entity.id
_entity.type
_entity.pdbx_description
1 polymer ?
#
loop_
_entity_poly.entity_id
_entity_poly.type
_entity_poly.pdbx_seq_one_letter_code
_entity_poly.pdbx_strand_id
1 'polypeptide(L)' 'MNRKREIAKFFCGFETYHAVVHGYLWLSGTPFSAFGITFTPAWNAAGVIINGAIAVALGLYAWRPAARESS' A
#
# COMPACT_ATOMS: atom_id res chain seq x y z
N MET A 1 -10.32 -12.54 -17.66
CA MET A 1 -9.62 -11.76 -16.61
C MET A 1 -9.04 -12.70 -15.57
N ASN A 2 -7.79 -12.51 -15.16
CA ASN A 2 -7.18 -13.32 -14.11
C ASN A 2 -7.63 -12.79 -12.74
N ARG A 3 -8.48 -13.55 -12.02
CA ARG A 3 -9.04 -13.17 -10.71
C ARG A 3 -7.97 -12.77 -9.69
N LYS A 4 -6.82 -13.45 -9.69
CA LYS A 4 -5.71 -13.13 -8.78
C LYS A 4 -5.11 -11.75 -9.05
N ARG A 5 -5.05 -11.33 -10.33
CA ARG A 5 -4.57 -9.99 -10.71
C ARG A 5 -5.54 -8.90 -10.29
N GLU A 6 -6.85 -9.11 -10.43
CA GLU A 6 -7.84 -8.11 -9.97
C GLU A 6 -7.83 -7.95 -8.44
N ILE A 7 -7.68 -9.06 -7.71
CA ILE A 7 -7.47 -9.01 -6.25
C ILE A 7 -6.21 -8.21 -5.93
N ALA A 8 -5.10 -8.44 -6.64
CA ALA A 8 -3.87 -7.70 -6.43
C ALA A 8 -4.00 -6.20 -6.74
N LYS A 9 -4.78 -5.79 -7.75
CA LYS A 9 -5.06 -4.37 -8.01
C LYS A 9 -5.83 -3.71 -6.87
N PHE A 10 -6.85 -4.41 -6.35
CA PHE A 10 -7.62 -3.91 -5.20
C PHE A 10 -6.72 -3.67 -3.99
N PHE A 11 -5.93 -4.67 -3.60
CA PHE A 11 -5.01 -4.53 -2.47
C PHE A 11 -3.88 -3.53 -2.75
N CYS A 12 -3.40 -3.41 -4.00
CA CYS A 12 -2.45 -2.36 -4.37
C CYS A 12 -3.02 -0.97 -4.07
N GLY A 13 -4.29 -0.72 -4.41
CA GLY A 13 -4.98 0.54 -4.11
C GLY A 13 -5.16 0.76 -2.60
N PHE A 14 -5.57 -0.28 -1.88
CA PHE A 14 -5.71 -0.26 -0.42
C PHE A 14 -4.41 0.13 0.28
N GLU A 15 -3.30 -0.55 -0.04
CA GLU A 15 -1.99 -0.29 0.54
C GLU A 15 -1.45 1.09 0.13
N THR A 16 -1.71 1.54 -1.10
CA THR A 16 -1.36 2.90 -1.54
C THR A 16 -2.07 3.95 -0.69
N TYR A 17 -3.37 3.77 -0.44
CA TYR A 17 -4.13 4.67 0.44
C TYR A 17 -3.52 4.71 1.85
N HIS A 18 -3.21 3.55 2.44
CA HIS A 18 -2.58 3.49 3.76
C HIS A 18 -1.21 4.18 3.79
N ALA A 19 -0.37 3.96 2.78
CA ALA A 19 0.92 4.63 2.66
C ALA A 19 0.76 6.16 2.60
N VAL A 20 -0.20 6.66 1.83
CA VAL A 20 -0.48 8.10 1.71
C VAL A 20 -1.02 8.68 3.02
N VAL A 21 -1.97 8.01 3.68
CA VAL A 21 -2.52 8.47 4.96
C VAL A 21 -1.44 8.52 6.03
N HIS A 22 -0.64 7.46 6.16
CA HIS A 22 0.49 7.47 7.10
C HIS A 22 1.52 8.55 6.74
N GLY A 23 1.76 8.80 5.45
CA GLY A 23 2.65 9.86 4.99
C GLY A 23 2.14 11.24 5.38
N TYR A 24 0.84 11.50 5.18
CA TYR A 24 0.19 12.72 5.63
C TYR A 24 0.29 12.90 7.15
N LEU A 25 -0.05 11.87 7.93
CA LEU A 25 0.02 11.93 9.40
C LEU A 25 1.45 12.15 9.90
N TRP A 26 2.43 11.52 9.27
CA TRP A 26 3.84 11.69 9.61
C TRP A 26 4.32 13.12 9.33
N LEU A 27 4.06 13.63 8.13
CA LEU A 27 4.56 14.93 7.68
C LEU A 27 3.83 16.11 8.32
N SER A 28 2.54 15.97 8.62
CA SER A 28 1.75 17.03 9.27
C SER A 28 1.91 17.05 10.79
N GLY A 29 2.35 15.95 11.40
CA GLY A 29 2.31 15.78 12.86
C GLY A 29 0.89 15.67 13.42
N THR A 30 -0.12 15.43 12.58
CA THR A 30 -1.52 15.31 13.02
C THR A 30 -1.66 14.16 14.03
N PRO A 31 -2.11 14.43 15.27
CA PRO A 31 -2.39 13.38 16.23
C PRO A 31 -3.49 12.46 15.72
N PHE A 32 -3.24 11.16 15.71
CA PHE A 32 -4.23 10.17 15.28
C PHE A 32 -4.28 9.01 16.26
N SER A 33 -5.49 8.64 16.66
CA SER A 33 -5.73 7.47 17.50
C SER A 33 -6.88 6.65 16.93
N ALA A 34 -6.71 5.33 16.89
CA ALA A 34 -7.73 4.39 16.45
C ALA A 34 -7.73 3.18 17.37
N PHE A 35 -8.92 2.69 17.73
CA PHE A 35 -9.09 1.53 18.61
C PHE A 35 -8.30 1.65 19.94
N GLY A 36 -8.19 2.87 20.48
CA GLY A 36 -7.44 3.16 21.71
C GLY A 36 -5.91 3.24 21.54
N ILE A 37 -5.38 3.04 20.34
CA ILE A 37 -3.94 3.14 20.05
C ILE A 37 -3.64 4.50 19.45
N THR A 38 -2.67 5.22 20.03
CA THR A 38 -2.16 6.48 19.48
C THR A 38 -0.99 6.22 18.56
N PHE A 39 -1.09 6.69 17.33
CA PHE A 39 -0.11 6.45 16.28
C PHE A 39 0.99 7.49 16.38
N THR A 40 2.19 7.05 16.75
CA THR A 40 3.37 7.92 16.89
C THR A 40 3.95 8.28 15.52
N PRO A 41 4.77 9.34 15.41
CA PRO A 41 5.47 9.67 14.17
C PRO A 41 6.29 8.51 13.61
N ALA A 42 6.98 7.75 14.48
CA ALA A 42 7.72 6.56 14.08
C ALA A 42 6.82 5.46 13.51
N TRP A 43 5.64 5.26 14.10
CA TRP A 43 4.66 4.31 13.58
C TRP A 43 4.14 4.72 12.21
N ASN A 44 3.84 6.00 12.01
CA ASN A 44 3.41 6.51 10.71
C ASN A 44 4.52 6.38 9.66
N ALA A 45 5.78 6.69 10.00
CA ALA A 45 6.91 6.49 9.10
C ALA A 45 7.06 5.01 8.68
N ALA A 46 6.95 4.08 9.63
CA ALA A 46 6.95 2.64 9.34
C ALA A 46 5.76 2.25 8.44
N GLY A 47 4.58 2.81 8.68
CA GLY A 47 3.39 2.63 7.86
C GLY A 47 3.61 3.04 6.40
N VAL A 48 4.24 4.19 6.14
CA VAL A 48 4.58 4.63 4.77
C VAL A 48 5.46 3.60 4.07
N ILE A 49 6.53 3.16 4.72
CA ILE A 49 7.53 2.27 4.13
C ILE A 49 6.91 0.90 3.83
N ILE A 50 6.22 0.30 4.81
CA ILE A 50 5.67 -1.05 4.69
C ILE A 50 4.55 -1.08 3.66
N ASN A 51 3.53 -0.24 3.80
CA ASN A 51 2.38 -0.24 2.88
C ASN A 51 2.83 0.19 1.47
N GLY A 52 3.76 1.14 1.35
CA GLY A 52 4.33 1.56 0.07
C GLY A 52 5.07 0.42 -0.64
N ALA A 53 5.90 -0.34 0.09
CA ALA A 53 6.60 -1.49 -0.47
C ALA A 53 5.64 -2.60 -0.93
N ILE A 54 4.60 -2.89 -0.14
CA ILE A 54 3.56 -3.86 -0.51
C ILE A 54 2.79 -3.39 -1.75
N ALA A 55 2.39 -2.11 -1.80
CA ALA A 55 1.71 -1.53 -2.96
C ALA A 55 2.57 -1.66 -4.24
N VAL A 56 3.87 -1.34 -4.16
CA VAL A 56 4.80 -1.51 -5.29
C VAL A 56 4.86 -2.97 -5.74
N ALA A 57 5.03 -3.91 -4.82
CA ALA A 57 5.10 -5.34 -5.14
C ALA A 57 3.80 -5.85 -5.78
N LEU A 58 2.64 -5.48 -5.23
CA LEU A 58 1.33 -5.84 -5.77
C LEU A 58 1.09 -5.21 -7.15
N GLY A 59 1.49 -3.96 -7.34
CA GLY A 59 1.37 -3.28 -8.63
C GLY A 59 2.23 -3.94 -9.70
N LEU A 60 3.49 -4.26 -9.38
CA LEU A 60 4.36 -5.01 -10.28
C LEU A 60 3.72 -6.34 -10.67
N TYR A 61 3.15 -7.09 -9.72
CA TYR A 61 2.46 -8.35 -10.02
C TYR A 61 1.18 -8.16 -10.86
N ALA A 62 0.33 -7.20 -10.50
CA ALA A 62 -0.98 -7.00 -11.09
C ALA A 62 -0.91 -6.57 -12.57
N TRP A 63 0.07 -5.73 -12.90
CA TRP A 63 0.25 -5.16 -14.24
C TRP A 63 1.40 -5.78 -15.04
N ARG A 64 2.13 -6.77 -14.51
CA ARG A 64 3.15 -7.47 -15.29
C ARG A 64 2.53 -8.05 -16.56
N PRO A 65 3.07 -7.75 -17.75
CA PRO A 65 2.66 -8.41 -18.98
C PRO A 65 2.77 -9.92 -18.80
N ALA A 66 1.75 -10.67 -19.22
CA ALA A 66 1.95 -12.11 -19.40
C ALA A 66 3.12 -12.26 -20.38
N ALA A 67 4.13 -13.06 -20.04
CA ALA A 67 5.18 -13.37 -20.99
C ALA A 67 4.50 -13.79 -22.29
N ARG A 68 4.87 -13.18 -23.43
CA ARG A 68 4.36 -13.57 -24.74
C ARG A 68 4.47 -15.09 -24.81
N GLU A 69 3.33 -15.78 -24.86
CA GLU A 69 3.31 -17.17 -25.28
C GLU A 69 3.92 -17.14 -26.69
N SER A 70 5.16 -17.59 -26.79
CA SER A 70 5.82 -17.83 -28.06
C SER A 70 5.05 -18.96 -28.73
N SER A 71 4.09 -18.56 -29.57
CA SER A 71 3.45 -19.36 -30.61
C SER A 71 4.49 -19.97 -31.55
#